data_AF-A0A1A3SVI8-F1
#
_entry.id   AF-A0A1A3SVI8-F1
#
_cell.length_a   1.000
_cell.length_b   1.000
_cell.length_c   1.000
_cell.angle_alpha   90.00
_cell.angle_beta   90.00
_cell.angle_gamma   90.00
#
_symmetry.space_group_name_H-M   'P 1'
#
loop_
_entity.id
_entity.type
_entity.pdbx_description
1 polymer ?
#
loop_
_entity_poly.entity_id
_entity_poly.type
_entity_poly.pdbx_seq_one_letter_code
_entity_poly.pdbx_strand_id
1 'polypeptide(L)'
;MRSAAAELDLRGGHPAIDFVNTVAWRGDPARRVDYLVDYADLVAWCHHAGLLTKPESAEVLARDSRAVLLQAKRFREALHEAWADGGQPDAVIGETYMSAMRRRVLRATGDAVDWVERELTGQTPLDRIAISAVELVTRTPLSRIKGCGDHECGWLFLDSSHRQNRRWCSAADCGNRARARRHYERSRR
;
A
#
# COMPACT_ATOMS: atom_id res chain seq x y z
N MET A 1 -11.38 -11.24 16.84
CA MET A 1 -10.83 -11.88 15.62
C MET A 1 -9.55 -11.16 15.24
N ARG A 2 -8.47 -11.86 14.87
CA ARG A 2 -7.26 -11.18 14.33
C ARG A 2 -7.56 -10.76 12.89
N SER A 3 -7.25 -9.53 12.52
CA SER A 3 -7.44 -9.02 11.16
C SER A 3 -6.44 -9.68 10.23
N ALA A 4 -6.88 -10.23 9.09
CA ALA A 4 -5.98 -10.80 8.08
C ALA A 4 -5.05 -9.74 7.49
N ALA A 5 -5.47 -8.46 7.50
CA ALA A 5 -4.64 -7.35 7.05
C ALA A 5 -3.43 -7.09 7.98
N ALA A 6 -3.55 -7.45 9.27
CA ALA A 6 -2.46 -7.33 10.26
C ALA A 6 -1.45 -8.49 10.19
N GLU A 7 -1.71 -9.51 9.39
CA GLU A 7 -0.82 -10.67 9.20
C GLU A 7 -0.26 -10.73 7.77
N LEU A 8 -0.60 -9.74 6.93
CA LEU A 8 -0.18 -9.68 5.54
C LEU A 8 1.34 -9.50 5.44
N ASP A 9 1.98 -10.26 4.56
CA ASP A 9 3.42 -10.13 4.33
C ASP A 9 3.74 -8.86 3.53
N LEU A 10 4.45 -7.93 4.16
CA LEU A 10 4.79 -6.61 3.62
C LEU A 10 6.04 -6.70 2.73
N ARG A 11 5.84 -7.03 1.46
CA ARG A 11 6.92 -7.32 0.48
C ARG A 11 7.11 -6.25 -0.59
N GLY A 12 6.31 -5.19 -0.53
CA GLY A 12 6.36 -4.03 -1.41
C GLY A 12 7.63 -3.21 -1.21
N GLY A 13 8.22 -3.26 -0.01
CA GLY A 13 9.46 -2.53 0.32
C GLY A 13 9.22 -1.06 0.65
N HIS A 14 7.96 -0.66 0.81
CA HIS A 14 7.54 0.67 1.25
C HIS A 14 6.05 0.63 1.68
N PRO A 15 5.65 1.24 2.81
CA PRO A 15 4.27 1.16 3.31
C PRO A 15 3.20 1.54 2.29
N ALA A 16 3.43 2.56 1.46
CA ALA A 16 2.49 2.94 0.41
C ALA A 16 2.31 1.88 -0.69
N ILE A 17 3.36 1.13 -1.03
CA ILE A 17 3.27 0.00 -1.97
C ILE A 17 2.57 -1.18 -1.30
N ASP A 18 2.91 -1.44 -0.03
CA ASP A 18 2.27 -2.49 0.75
C ASP A 18 0.77 -2.24 0.98
N PHE A 19 0.36 -0.98 1.07
CA PHE A 19 -1.05 -0.58 1.07
C PHE A 19 -1.76 -1.01 -0.21
N VAL A 20 -1.14 -0.74 -1.37
CA VAL A 20 -1.67 -1.18 -2.68
C VAL A 20 -1.78 -2.71 -2.74
N ASN A 21 -0.85 -3.41 -2.10
CA ASN A 21 -0.80 -4.88 -2.01
C ASN A 21 -1.80 -5.49 -1.01
N THR A 22 -2.63 -4.68 -0.33
CA THR A 22 -3.79 -5.18 0.45
C THR A 22 -4.89 -5.79 -0.43
N VAL A 23 -4.69 -5.87 -1.75
CA VAL A 23 -5.44 -6.74 -2.65
C VAL A 23 -4.49 -7.76 -3.26
N ALA A 24 -4.74 -9.04 -3.03
CA ALA A 24 -4.03 -10.14 -3.68
C ALA A 24 -4.78 -10.66 -4.90
N TRP A 25 -4.04 -11.32 -5.79
CA TRP A 25 -4.56 -11.98 -6.99
C TRP A 25 -5.34 -11.02 -7.90
N ARG A 26 -4.82 -9.82 -8.12
CA ARG A 26 -5.50 -8.78 -8.91
C ARG A 26 -5.77 -9.23 -10.37
N GLY A 27 -4.93 -10.11 -10.91
CA GLY A 27 -5.08 -10.66 -12.26
C GLY A 27 -5.91 -11.95 -12.34
N ASP A 28 -6.45 -12.44 -11.23
CA ASP A 28 -7.33 -13.61 -11.19
C ASP A 28 -8.61 -13.29 -10.39
N PRO A 29 -9.73 -12.97 -11.07
CA PRO A 29 -10.99 -12.63 -10.40
C PRO A 29 -11.51 -13.71 -9.45
N ALA A 30 -11.25 -14.99 -9.71
CA ALA A 30 -11.75 -16.10 -8.89
C ALA A 30 -10.97 -16.25 -7.58
N ARG A 31 -9.71 -15.79 -7.55
CA ARG A 31 -8.84 -15.83 -6.36
C ARG A 31 -8.64 -14.46 -5.71
N ARG A 32 -9.21 -13.39 -6.27
CA ARG A 32 -9.01 -12.02 -5.78
C ARG A 32 -9.45 -11.89 -4.32
N VAL A 33 -8.56 -11.35 -3.49
CA VAL A 33 -8.83 -11.09 -2.07
C VAL A 33 -8.56 -9.63 -1.79
N ASP A 34 -9.52 -8.93 -1.19
CA ASP A 34 -9.33 -7.61 -0.58
C ASP A 34 -9.26 -7.78 0.94
N TYR A 35 -8.08 -7.51 1.52
CA TYR A 35 -7.83 -7.69 2.95
C TYR A 35 -8.44 -6.59 3.82
N LEU A 36 -8.93 -5.49 3.23
CA LEU A 36 -9.55 -4.39 3.97
C LEU A 36 -11.07 -4.52 3.90
N VAL A 37 -11.68 -5.36 4.74
CA VAL A 37 -13.13 -5.58 4.71
C VAL A 37 -13.86 -4.45 5.42
N ASP A 38 -13.34 -4.02 6.57
CA ASP A 38 -13.87 -2.92 7.36
C ASP A 38 -12.78 -1.89 7.75
N TYR A 39 -13.19 -0.85 8.49
CA TYR A 39 -12.24 0.18 8.93
C TYR A 39 -11.27 -0.35 9.98
N ALA A 40 -11.65 -1.35 10.78
CA ALA A 40 -10.75 -1.94 11.75
C ALA A 40 -9.60 -2.68 11.07
N ASP A 41 -9.84 -3.30 9.91
CA ASP A 41 -8.76 -3.85 9.06
C ASP A 41 -7.78 -2.77 8.57
N LEU A 42 -8.29 -1.60 8.16
CA LEU A 42 -7.43 -0.48 7.75
C LEU A 42 -6.53 0.00 8.89
N VAL A 43 -7.10 0.15 10.10
CA VAL A 43 -6.32 0.55 11.28
C VAL A 43 -5.32 -0.53 11.67
N ALA A 44 -5.74 -1.80 11.69
CA ALA A 44 -4.89 -2.93 12.02
C ALA A 44 -3.72 -3.08 11.03
N TRP A 45 -3.98 -2.88 9.74
CA TRP A 45 -2.95 -2.82 8.71
C TRP A 45 -2.00 -1.63 8.91
N CYS A 46 -2.52 -0.43 9.19
CA CYS A 46 -1.67 0.74 9.44
C CYS A 46 -0.75 0.54 10.65
N HIS A 47 -1.24 -0.14 11.69
CA HIS A 47 -0.41 -0.52 12.83
C HIS A 47 0.69 -1.50 12.41
N HIS A 48 0.33 -2.56 11.70
CA HIS A 48 1.25 -3.57 11.19
C HIS A 48 2.33 -2.98 10.27
N ALA A 49 1.95 -2.03 9.41
CA ALA A 49 2.86 -1.31 8.50
C ALA A 49 3.68 -0.20 9.18
N GLY A 50 3.53 -0.01 10.51
CA GLY A 50 4.27 0.99 11.27
C GLY A 50 3.80 2.44 11.09
N LEU A 51 2.63 2.66 10.48
CA LEU A 51 2.03 3.99 10.30
C LEU A 51 1.24 4.46 11.52
N LEU A 52 0.84 3.55 12.40
CA LEU A 52 0.19 3.85 13.69
C LEU A 52 0.86 3.10 14.83
N THR A 53 1.05 3.78 15.95
CA THR A 53 1.38 3.15 17.21
C THR A 53 0.14 2.50 17.83
N LYS A 54 0.32 1.55 18.76
CA LYS A 54 -0.79 0.87 19.43
C LYS A 54 -1.76 1.84 20.15
N PRO A 55 -1.29 2.89 20.87
CA PRO A 55 -2.20 3.89 21.45
C PRO A 55 -3.02 4.64 20.39
N GLU A 56 -2.38 5.07 19.31
CA GLU A 56 -3.06 5.78 18.21
C GLU A 56 -4.13 4.89 17.56
N SER A 57 -3.82 3.59 17.34
CA SER A 57 -4.78 2.62 16.80
C SER A 57 -6.03 2.52 17.66
N ALA A 58 -5.89 2.44 18.98
CA ALA A 58 -7.04 2.39 19.89
C ALA A 58 -7.87 3.68 19.81
N GLU A 59 -7.20 4.83 19.70
CA GLU A 59 -7.86 6.13 19.63
C GLU A 59 -8.66 6.32 18.33
N VAL A 60 -8.08 5.96 17.18
CA VAL A 60 -8.76 6.14 15.87
C VAL A 60 -9.87 5.11 15.66
N LEU A 61 -9.79 3.93 16.27
CA LEU A 61 -10.84 2.88 16.21
C LEU A 61 -12.12 3.29 16.92
N ALA A 62 -12.05 4.17 17.93
CA ALA A 62 -13.22 4.63 18.68
C ALA A 62 -14.16 5.55 17.87
N ARG A 63 -13.83 5.86 16.61
CA ARG A 63 -14.51 6.86 15.77
C ARG A 63 -15.17 6.18 14.54
N ASP A 64 -16.42 6.52 14.21
CA ASP A 64 -17.11 6.00 13.01
C ASP A 64 -16.46 6.55 11.71
N SER A 65 -16.30 5.67 10.73
CA SER A 65 -15.23 5.81 9.73
C SER A 65 -15.40 4.91 8.50
N ARG A 66 -16.60 4.37 8.25
CA ARG A 66 -16.91 3.62 7.01
C ARG A 66 -16.59 4.42 5.74
N ALA A 67 -16.82 5.74 5.77
CA ALA A 67 -16.50 6.63 4.66
C ALA A 67 -14.98 6.69 4.38
N VAL A 68 -14.15 6.67 5.43
CA VAL A 68 -12.69 6.69 5.31
C VAL A 68 -12.18 5.42 4.64
N LEU A 69 -12.74 4.26 4.98
CA LEU A 69 -12.39 3.01 4.30
C LEU A 69 -12.68 3.10 2.79
N LEU A 70 -13.85 3.64 2.39
CA LEU A 70 -14.18 3.79 0.98
C LEU A 70 -13.22 4.74 0.25
N GLN A 71 -12.86 5.85 0.89
CA GLN A 71 -11.84 6.77 0.36
C GLN A 71 -10.48 6.08 0.23
N ALA A 72 -10.06 5.31 1.25
CA ALA A 72 -8.81 4.58 1.23
C ALA A 72 -8.78 3.56 0.09
N LYS A 73 -9.87 2.81 -0.14
CA LYS A 73 -9.96 1.89 -1.28
C LYS A 73 -9.90 2.62 -2.62
N ARG A 74 -10.58 3.75 -2.79
CA ARG A 74 -10.48 4.57 -4.02
C ARG A 74 -9.06 5.05 -4.27
N PHE A 75 -8.42 5.59 -3.22
CA PHE A 75 -7.03 6.02 -3.27
C PHE A 75 -6.09 4.85 -3.61
N ARG A 76 -6.30 3.67 -3.02
CA ARG A 76 -5.55 2.44 -3.31
C ARG A 76 -5.60 2.05 -4.78
N GLU A 77 -6.79 2.06 -5.39
CA GLU A 77 -6.93 1.68 -6.80
C GLU A 77 -6.32 2.75 -7.72
N ALA A 78 -6.46 4.04 -7.40
CA ALA A 78 -5.79 5.11 -8.14
C ALA A 78 -4.26 4.99 -8.10
N LEU A 79 -3.68 4.66 -6.93
CA LEU A 79 -2.25 4.37 -6.82
C LEU A 79 -1.85 3.14 -7.64
N HIS A 80 -2.64 2.07 -7.60
CA HIS A 80 -2.36 0.85 -8.37
C HIS A 80 -2.31 1.15 -9.87
N GLU A 81 -3.32 1.85 -10.40
CA GLU A 81 -3.40 2.23 -11.81
C GLU A 81 -2.21 3.10 -12.23
N ALA A 82 -1.87 4.13 -11.45
CA ALA A 82 -0.74 5.01 -11.74
C ALA A 82 0.61 4.27 -11.73
N TRP A 83 0.79 3.30 -10.83
CA TRP A 83 2.09 2.66 -10.59
C TRP A 83 2.31 1.34 -11.31
N ALA A 84 1.25 0.60 -11.63
CA ALA A 84 1.36 -0.69 -12.32
C ALA A 84 1.79 -0.50 -13.78
N ASP A 85 1.19 0.48 -14.45
CA ASP A 85 1.33 0.69 -15.89
C ASP A 85 2.03 2.01 -16.25
N GLY A 86 2.47 2.77 -15.24
CA GLY A 86 3.06 4.10 -15.46
C GLY A 86 2.06 5.12 -16.02
N GLY A 87 0.77 4.93 -15.72
CA GLY A 87 -0.30 5.83 -16.13
C GLY A 87 -0.16 7.22 -15.51
N GLN A 88 -0.90 8.19 -16.04
CA GLN A 88 -0.98 9.51 -15.43
C GLN A 88 -1.67 9.40 -14.06
N PRO A 89 -1.12 9.99 -12.98
CA PRO A 89 -1.75 9.97 -11.68
C PRO A 89 -3.15 10.59 -11.71
N ASP A 90 -4.15 9.85 -11.21
CA ASP A 90 -5.50 10.37 -11.04
C ASP A 90 -5.52 11.56 -10.04
N ALA A 91 -6.41 12.52 -10.26
CA ALA A 91 -6.60 13.69 -9.39
C ALA A 91 -6.84 13.31 -7.92
N VAL A 92 -7.48 12.16 -7.67
CA VAL A 92 -7.70 11.58 -6.34
C VAL A 92 -6.40 11.49 -5.54
N ILE A 93 -5.26 11.21 -6.18
CA ILE A 93 -3.98 11.10 -5.48
C ILE A 93 -3.58 12.46 -4.88
N GLY A 94 -3.60 13.51 -5.71
CA GLY A 94 -3.28 14.86 -5.30
C GLY A 94 -4.27 15.43 -4.29
N GLU A 95 -5.58 15.22 -4.50
CA GLU A 95 -6.63 15.67 -3.60
C GLU A 95 -6.53 15.04 -2.21
N THR A 96 -6.27 13.73 -2.14
CA THR A 96 -6.13 13.01 -0.87
C THR A 96 -4.91 13.51 -0.11
N TYR A 97 -3.77 13.69 -0.79
CA TYR A 97 -2.56 14.24 -0.19
C TYR A 97 -2.75 15.67 0.33
N MET A 98 -3.36 16.56 -0.48
CA MET A 98 -3.61 17.94 -0.06
C MET A 98 -4.57 18.03 1.12
N SER A 99 -5.58 17.14 1.16
CA SER A 99 -6.50 17.01 2.29
C SER A 99 -5.75 16.60 3.57
N ALA A 100 -4.84 15.63 3.47
CA ALA A 100 -3.99 15.19 4.59
C ALA A 100 -3.09 16.33 5.11
N MET A 101 -2.44 17.06 4.21
CA MET A 101 -1.56 18.18 4.58
C MET A 101 -2.31 19.33 5.27
N ARG A 102 -3.57 19.60 4.92
CA ARG A 102 -4.40 20.61 5.61
C ARG A 102 -4.65 20.28 7.09
N ARG A 103 -4.59 19.00 7.46
CA ARG A 103 -4.75 18.53 8.86
C ARG A 103 -3.44 18.51 9.66
N ARG A 104 -2.32 18.94 9.06
CA ARG A 104 -1.02 19.06 9.74
C ARG A 104 -0.66 20.51 10.10
N VAL A 105 0.27 20.63 11.04
CA VAL A 105 0.94 21.88 11.44
C VAL A 105 2.43 21.66 11.53
N LEU A 106 3.20 22.72 11.28
CA LEU A 106 4.59 22.76 11.68
C LEU A 106 4.67 22.91 13.19
N ARG A 107 5.39 22.00 13.85
CA ARG A 107 5.67 22.05 15.28
C ARG A 107 7.15 21.74 15.51
N ALA A 108 7.76 22.43 16.48
CA ALA A 108 9.10 22.10 16.94
C ALA A 108 9.10 20.73 17.64
N THR A 109 9.99 19.85 17.23
CA THR A 109 10.17 18.48 17.72
C THR A 109 11.65 18.28 18.10
N GLY A 110 11.97 18.59 19.36
CA GLY A 110 13.36 18.71 19.81
C GLY A 110 14.06 19.88 19.10
N ASP A 111 15.17 19.61 18.44
CA ASP A 111 15.96 20.61 17.68
C ASP A 111 15.52 20.74 16.21
N ALA A 112 14.45 20.05 15.80
CA ALA A 112 13.91 20.09 14.45
C ALA A 112 12.51 20.72 14.40
N VAL A 113 12.05 21.03 13.19
CA VAL A 113 10.65 21.37 12.92
C VAL A 113 10.08 20.31 12.01
N ASP A 114 8.92 19.75 12.38
CA ASP A 114 8.29 18.68 11.63
C ASP A 114 6.80 18.98 11.38
N TRP A 115 6.25 18.35 10.34
CA TRP A 115 4.83 18.34 10.03
C TRP A 115 4.13 17.27 10.88
N VAL A 116 3.47 17.71 11.96
CA VAL A 116 2.72 16.83 12.85
C VAL A 116 1.21 16.95 12.59
N GLU A 117 0.45 15.90 12.86
CA GLU A 117 -1.02 16.01 12.87
C GLU A 117 -1.48 17.00 13.94
N ARG A 118 -2.48 17.84 13.61
CA ARG A 118 -3.14 18.73 14.59
C ARG A 118 -3.87 17.93 15.67
N GLU A 119 -4.55 16.88 15.21
CA GLU A 119 -5.36 15.97 16.03
C GLU A 119 -5.42 14.62 15.32
N LEU A 120 -5.45 13.54 16.10
CA LEU A 120 -5.75 12.21 15.59
C LEU A 120 -7.26 12.08 15.37
N THR A 121 -7.65 11.81 14.13
CA THR A 121 -9.05 11.61 13.73
C THR A 121 -9.23 10.24 13.08
N GLY A 122 -10.48 9.87 12.76
CA GLY A 122 -10.75 8.69 11.93
C GLY A 122 -10.11 8.77 10.53
N GLN A 123 -9.67 9.95 10.09
CA GLN A 123 -9.00 10.16 8.80
C GLN A 123 -7.50 9.83 8.85
N THR A 124 -6.89 9.83 10.04
CA THR A 124 -5.43 9.66 10.23
C THR A 124 -4.83 8.48 9.48
N PRO A 125 -5.44 7.28 9.45
CA PRO A 125 -4.90 6.16 8.68
C PRO A 125 -4.69 6.52 7.20
N LEU A 126 -5.71 7.07 6.54
CA LEU A 126 -5.60 7.47 5.13
C LEU A 126 -4.63 8.64 4.94
N ASP A 127 -4.61 9.60 5.87
CA ASP A 127 -3.72 10.76 5.78
C ASP A 127 -2.25 10.35 5.77
N ARG A 128 -1.85 9.46 6.69
CA ARG A 128 -0.48 8.96 6.77
C ARG A 128 -0.10 8.11 5.56
N ILE A 129 -1.02 7.28 5.05
CA ILE A 129 -0.81 6.54 3.79
C ILE A 129 -0.62 7.50 2.62
N ALA A 130 -1.45 8.54 2.50
CA ALA A 130 -1.40 9.48 1.39
C ALA A 130 -0.10 10.30 1.36
N ILE A 131 0.35 10.76 2.52
CA ILE A 131 1.65 11.43 2.67
C ILE A 131 2.79 10.47 2.28
N SER A 132 2.78 9.26 2.82
CA SER A 132 3.78 8.23 2.49
C SER A 132 3.82 7.92 0.98
N ALA A 133 2.67 7.84 0.32
CA ALA A 133 2.58 7.57 -1.11
C ALA A 133 3.18 8.70 -1.96
N VAL A 134 2.88 9.96 -1.64
CA VAL A 134 3.42 11.10 -2.37
C VAL A 134 4.92 11.29 -2.09
N GLU A 135 5.36 11.11 -0.86
CA GLU A 135 6.79 11.15 -0.51
C GLU A 135 7.59 10.08 -1.29
N LEU A 136 7.06 8.87 -1.44
CA LEU A 136 7.70 7.81 -2.22
C LEU A 136 7.96 8.27 -3.67
N VAL A 137 6.91 8.73 -4.36
CA VAL A 137 6.99 9.02 -5.80
C VAL A 137 7.65 10.35 -6.12
N THR A 138 7.74 11.27 -5.15
CA THR A 138 8.49 12.52 -5.29
C THR A 138 9.99 12.34 -5.03
N ARG A 139 10.39 11.27 -4.33
CA ARG A 139 11.80 10.99 -3.99
C ARG A 139 12.41 9.82 -4.76
N THR A 140 11.57 9.01 -5.43
CA THR A 140 11.99 7.79 -6.11
C THR A 140 11.53 7.79 -7.56
N PRO A 141 12.39 7.45 -8.53
CA PRO A 141 11.95 7.26 -9.91
C PRO A 141 10.85 6.20 -9.99
N LEU A 142 9.72 6.54 -10.64
CA LEU A 142 8.59 5.61 -10.82
C LEU A 142 9.00 4.28 -11.47
N SER A 143 10.03 4.28 -12.32
CA SER A 143 10.60 3.07 -12.93
C SER A 143 11.14 2.02 -11.95
N ARG A 144 11.36 2.40 -10.67
CA ARG A 144 11.71 1.47 -9.61
C ARG A 144 10.50 0.79 -8.98
N ILE A 145 9.29 1.32 -9.14
CA ILE A 145 8.07 0.64 -8.73
C ILE A 145 7.65 -0.29 -9.87
N LYS A 146 7.58 -1.60 -9.61
CA LYS A 146 7.35 -2.61 -10.63
C LYS A 146 6.22 -3.55 -10.26
N GLY A 147 5.43 -3.93 -11.25
CA GLY A 147 4.49 -5.04 -11.13
C GLY A 147 5.18 -6.39 -11.05
N CYS A 148 4.59 -7.31 -10.28
CA CYS A 148 5.02 -8.70 -10.22
C CYS A 148 4.87 -9.36 -11.60
N GLY A 149 5.93 -10.00 -12.08
CA GLY A 149 5.96 -10.66 -13.39
C GLY A 149 5.17 -11.98 -13.47
N ASP A 150 4.39 -12.32 -12.44
CA ASP A 150 3.32 -13.30 -12.54
C ASP A 150 1.99 -12.56 -12.72
N HIS A 151 1.38 -12.70 -13.89
CA HIS A 151 0.23 -11.91 -14.34
C HIS A 151 -1.01 -12.08 -13.46
N GLU A 152 -1.15 -13.21 -12.76
CA GLU A 152 -2.25 -13.44 -11.82
C GLU A 152 -2.07 -12.67 -10.51
N CYS A 153 -0.84 -12.32 -10.12
CA CYS A 153 -0.55 -11.73 -8.81
C CYS A 153 -0.98 -10.26 -8.73
N GLY A 154 -0.42 -9.43 -9.63
CA GLY A 154 -0.69 -8.00 -9.72
C GLY A 154 -0.20 -7.13 -8.53
N TRP A 155 0.54 -7.69 -7.57
CA TRP A 155 1.23 -6.91 -6.55
C TRP A 155 2.36 -6.07 -7.14
N LEU A 156 2.65 -4.95 -6.49
CA LEU A 156 3.75 -4.04 -6.80
C LEU A 156 4.92 -4.23 -5.82
N PHE A 157 6.13 -3.85 -6.22
CA PHE A 157 7.29 -3.81 -5.34
C PHE A 157 8.27 -2.72 -5.76
N LEU A 158 9.05 -2.22 -4.80
CA LEU A 158 10.19 -1.36 -5.04
C LEU A 158 11.42 -2.20 -5.41
N ASP A 159 11.99 -1.94 -6.57
CA ASP A 159 13.22 -2.56 -7.04
C ASP A 159 14.45 -1.79 -6.53
N SER A 160 14.91 -2.20 -5.34
CA SER A 160 16.15 -1.73 -4.72
C SER A 160 17.39 -2.48 -5.22
N SER A 161 17.26 -3.43 -6.16
CA SER A 161 18.41 -4.18 -6.66
C SER A 161 19.36 -3.29 -7.46
N HIS A 162 20.67 -3.53 -7.34
CA HIS A 162 21.70 -2.74 -8.03
C HIS A 162 21.49 -2.70 -9.55
N ARG A 163 21.09 -3.84 -10.14
CA ARG A 163 20.85 -3.97 -11.59
C ARG A 163 19.41 -3.71 -12.02
N GLN A 164 18.52 -3.36 -11.07
CA GLN A 164 17.09 -3.15 -11.31
C GLN A 164 16.47 -4.26 -12.16
N ASN A 165 16.75 -5.52 -11.83
CA ASN A 165 16.32 -6.69 -12.61
C ASN A 165 15.41 -7.63 -11.81
N ARG A 166 14.89 -7.18 -10.65
CA ARG A 166 13.92 -7.96 -9.90
C ARG A 166 12.63 -8.04 -10.72
N ARG A 167 12.15 -9.27 -10.92
CA ARG A 167 10.95 -9.56 -11.71
C ARG A 167 9.72 -9.92 -10.87
N TRP A 168 9.91 -10.34 -9.63
CA TRP A 168 8.82 -10.88 -8.79
C TRP A 168 8.78 -10.18 -7.44
N CYS A 169 7.57 -9.97 -6.90
CA CYS A 169 7.38 -9.47 -5.53
C CYS A 169 7.94 -10.47 -4.49
N SER A 170 7.96 -11.76 -4.80
CA SER A 170 8.69 -12.78 -4.02
C SER A 170 9.26 -13.83 -4.96
N ALA A 171 10.57 -14.07 -4.85
CA ALA A 171 11.22 -15.14 -5.60
C ALA A 171 10.75 -16.52 -5.12
N ALA A 172 10.56 -16.69 -3.81
CA ALA A 172 10.11 -17.94 -3.19
C ALA A 172 8.66 -18.30 -3.53
N ASP A 173 7.78 -17.29 -3.72
CA ASP A 173 6.37 -17.56 -4.00
C ASP A 173 6.06 -17.38 -5.49
N CYS A 174 6.07 -16.13 -5.98
CA CYS A 174 5.70 -15.83 -7.36
C CYS A 174 6.76 -16.34 -8.36
N GLY A 175 8.04 -16.27 -8.00
CA GLY A 175 9.12 -16.79 -8.83
C GLY A 175 9.04 -18.32 -9.00
N ASN A 176 8.81 -19.05 -7.91
CA ASN A 176 8.63 -20.50 -7.96
C ASN A 176 7.35 -20.91 -8.67
N ARG A 177 6.22 -20.23 -8.42
CA ARG A 177 4.95 -20.48 -9.13
C ARG A 177 5.11 -20.31 -10.65
N ALA A 178 5.81 -19.26 -11.08
CA ALA A 178 6.10 -19.04 -12.50
C ALA A 178 7.03 -20.12 -13.10
N ARG A 179 7.99 -20.66 -12.34
CA ARG A 179 8.84 -21.78 -12.78
C ARG A 179 8.06 -23.07 -12.91
N ALA A 180 7.21 -23.39 -11.93
CA ALA A 180 6.36 -24.58 -11.94
C ALA A 180 5.40 -24.59 -13.14
N ARG A 181 4.76 -23.44 -13.43
CA ARG A 181 3.88 -23.28 -14.60
C ARG A 181 4.61 -23.58 -15.92
N ARG A 182 5.80 -23.01 -16.12
CA ARG A 182 6.63 -23.26 -17.31
C ARG A 182 7.06 -24.72 -17.44
N HIS A 183 7.35 -25.40 -16.32
CA HIS A 183 7.69 -26.83 -16.34
C HIS A 183 6.49 -27.65 -16.80
N TYR A 184 5.31 -27.40 -16.24
CA TYR A 184 4.06 -28.09 -16.59
C TYR A 184 3.67 -27.91 -18.07
N GLU A 185 3.81 -26.69 -18.61
CA GLU A 185 3.56 -26.38 -20.02
C GLU A 185 4.51 -27.14 -20.96
N ARG A 186 5.77 -27.33 -20.55
CA ARG A 186 6.76 -28.09 -21.32
C ARG A 186 6.53 -29.59 -21.26
N SER A 187 6.13 -30.13 -20.10
CA SER A 187 5.87 -31.57 -19.93
C SER A 187 4.57 -32.04 -20.60
N ARG A 188 3.72 -31.11 -21.06
CA ARG A 188 2.48 -31.39 -21.80
C ARG A 188 2.62 -31.23 -23.31
N ARG A 189 3.79 -30.79 -23.79
CA ARG A 189 4.17 -30.77 -25.20
C ARG A 189 4.99 -32.01 -25.49
#